data_AF-A0A0F9A1D0-F1
#
_entry.id   AF-A0A0F9A1D0-F1
#
_cell.length_a   1.000
_cell.length_b   1.000
_cell.length_c   1.000
_cell.angle_alpha   90.00
_cell.angle_beta   90.00
_cell.angle_gamma   90.00
#
_symmetry.space_group_name_H-M   'P 1'
#
loop_
_entity.id
_entity.type
_entity.pdbx_description
1 polymer ?
#
loop_
_entity_poly.entity_id
_entity_poly.type
_entity_poly.pdbx_seq_one_letter_code
_entity_poly.pdbx_strand_id
1 'polypeptide(L)'
;VAGGIDIDSGTGGIVADSTGSFTFTTTESSPTAMNFSANTGAGGYRLTTATGGITNQTSGLNQLTSAFAGAPAVSIDASDPVGSVQIDSGSGGILIGITSTCTPISLGDVVPTVNRTFTIAGGTIGGALTDTIDIGPDGVDTAGGATKVVNLLPGSTTLGTQTVNVGTGNRVSGTQITNVSTGTGTKIVNLGNADGLTTFNVDAITLINDSRNVATSINTGNSSGTVSIGNGVAGAINIHSGAEISIAATAESGFTTSVGDLTLQASTGSVVIASSEAVADAINIQASDLAGGITIAAGTAGILADTTGAISLDSATASNFSITGNFDLSLDSNGGSVVIASGEGVADALQLTNLNPAGGILATVGTGGFISTITDGVFTVTTGTGAISIGADAAAHAVTLGSTDTTSSTTIQSGTGDVIVTSTDAITLDAVG
;
A
#
# COMPACT_ATOMS: atom_id res chain seq x y z
N VAL A 1 60.86 -33.55 -66.09
CA VAL A 1 62.29 -33.24 -65.90
C VAL A 1 62.35 -32.11 -64.90
N ALA A 2 62.82 -32.37 -63.68
CA ALA A 2 62.95 -31.35 -62.64
C ALA A 2 64.16 -30.47 -62.98
N GLY A 3 63.97 -29.49 -63.87
CA GLY A 3 64.93 -28.42 -64.12
C GLY A 3 64.48 -27.19 -63.35
N GLY A 4 64.97 -27.05 -62.12
CA GLY A 4 64.84 -25.82 -61.35
C GLY A 4 66.05 -24.92 -61.58
N ILE A 5 65.84 -23.62 -61.59
CA ILE A 5 66.94 -22.66 -61.43
C ILE A 5 67.13 -22.50 -59.92
N ASP A 6 68.28 -22.94 -59.41
CA ASP A 6 68.69 -22.68 -58.03
C ASP A 6 69.40 -21.33 -57.98
N ILE A 7 68.85 -20.39 -57.21
CA ILE A 7 69.42 -19.06 -57.03
C ILE A 7 69.76 -18.92 -55.54
N ASP A 8 70.98 -19.29 -55.18
CA ASP A 8 71.56 -19.04 -53.86
C ASP A 8 72.29 -17.69 -53.87
N SER A 9 72.04 -16.87 -52.85
CA SER A 9 72.59 -15.51 -52.75
C SER A 9 73.56 -15.32 -51.58
N GLY A 10 73.84 -16.38 -50.81
CA GLY A 10 74.60 -16.26 -49.58
C GLY A 10 74.01 -15.21 -48.62
N THR A 11 74.85 -14.50 -47.88
CA THR A 11 74.42 -13.54 -46.85
C THR A 11 73.93 -12.19 -47.39
N GLY A 12 74.08 -11.93 -48.70
CA GLY A 12 73.76 -10.64 -49.33
C GLY A 12 72.32 -10.51 -49.85
N GLY A 13 71.60 -11.62 -50.01
CA GLY A 13 70.27 -11.64 -50.61
C GLY A 13 70.27 -11.46 -52.14
N ILE A 14 69.16 -11.81 -52.80
CA ILE A 14 68.89 -11.40 -54.18
C ILE A 14 68.12 -10.08 -54.15
N VAL A 15 68.69 -9.03 -54.75
CA VAL A 15 67.99 -7.77 -55.00
C VAL A 15 67.49 -7.78 -56.44
N ALA A 16 66.19 -8.00 -56.61
CA ALA A 16 65.52 -7.84 -57.90
C ALA A 16 64.83 -6.47 -57.93
N ASP A 17 65.44 -5.49 -58.61
CA ASP A 17 64.85 -4.19 -58.90
C ASP A 17 64.24 -4.20 -60.31
N SER A 18 62.97 -3.82 -60.41
CA SER A 18 62.24 -3.77 -61.69
C SER A 18 61.30 -2.58 -61.68
N THR A 19 61.37 -1.77 -62.73
CA THR A 19 60.40 -0.69 -62.99
C THR A 19 59.08 -1.21 -63.59
N GLY A 20 59.03 -2.49 -63.97
CA GLY A 20 57.84 -3.20 -64.47
C GLY A 20 57.38 -4.32 -63.53
N SER A 21 56.43 -5.15 -63.98
CA SER A 21 55.91 -6.28 -63.19
C SER A 21 56.97 -7.37 -63.00
N PHE A 22 57.21 -7.76 -61.76
CA PHE A 22 57.99 -8.95 -61.42
C PHE A 22 57.03 -10.06 -60.98
N THR A 23 56.81 -11.05 -61.84
CA THR A 23 55.77 -12.07 -61.65
C THR A 23 56.40 -13.44 -61.46
N PHE A 24 56.07 -14.11 -60.36
CA PHE A 24 56.30 -15.54 -60.20
C PHE A 24 55.00 -16.29 -60.52
N THR A 25 55.07 -17.26 -61.43
CA THR A 25 53.92 -18.10 -61.80
C THR A 25 54.31 -19.56 -61.61
N THR A 26 53.48 -20.32 -60.91
CA THR A 26 53.60 -21.77 -60.78
C THR A 26 52.32 -22.42 -61.29
N THR A 27 52.44 -23.55 -61.99
CA THR A 27 51.30 -24.35 -62.47
C THR A 27 51.07 -25.59 -61.61
N GLU A 28 51.86 -25.76 -60.54
CA GLU A 28 51.77 -26.91 -59.67
C GLU A 28 50.57 -26.77 -58.73
N SER A 29 49.69 -27.78 -58.72
CA SER A 29 48.48 -27.80 -57.87
C SER A 29 48.79 -28.25 -56.43
N SER A 30 49.97 -27.89 -55.91
CA SER A 30 50.45 -28.24 -54.57
C SER A 30 50.33 -27.03 -53.63
N PRO A 31 50.01 -27.22 -52.33
CA PRO A 31 50.00 -26.13 -51.35
C PRO A 31 51.36 -25.44 -51.19
N THR A 32 52.45 -26.07 -51.65
CA THR A 32 53.82 -25.56 -51.55
C THR A 32 54.41 -25.13 -52.90
N ALA A 33 53.57 -24.95 -53.92
CA ALA A 33 54.00 -24.62 -55.29
C ALA A 33 54.82 -23.32 -55.39
N MET A 34 54.70 -22.45 -54.38
CA MET A 34 55.54 -21.28 -54.17
C MET A 34 55.71 -21.08 -52.66
N ASN A 35 56.94 -21.17 -52.16
CA ASN A 35 57.24 -21.04 -50.73
C ASN A 35 58.21 -19.87 -50.51
N PHE A 36 57.73 -18.82 -49.84
CA PHE A 36 58.57 -17.75 -49.35
C PHE A 36 58.82 -17.99 -47.86
N SER A 37 59.97 -18.58 -47.52
CA SER A 37 60.32 -18.95 -46.15
C SER A 37 61.51 -18.11 -45.64
N ALA A 38 61.34 -17.45 -44.50
CA ALA A 38 62.42 -16.85 -43.73
C ALA A 38 62.62 -17.65 -42.44
N ASN A 39 63.67 -18.48 -42.37
CA ASN A 39 63.88 -19.47 -41.31
C ASN A 39 64.92 -19.05 -40.24
N THR A 40 65.17 -17.76 -40.06
CA THR A 40 66.04 -17.28 -38.98
C THR A 40 65.16 -16.57 -37.96
N GLY A 41 65.39 -16.78 -36.66
CA GLY A 41 64.54 -16.26 -35.57
C GLY A 41 64.39 -14.73 -35.48
N ALA A 42 64.92 -13.98 -36.44
CA ALA A 42 64.81 -12.52 -36.59
C ALA A 42 64.39 -12.07 -38.02
N GLY A 43 64.24 -12.99 -38.98
CA GLY A 43 63.91 -12.67 -40.37
C GLY A 43 62.40 -12.63 -40.61
N GLY A 44 61.86 -11.46 -40.95
CA GLY A 44 60.47 -11.31 -41.38
C GLY A 44 60.32 -11.25 -42.89
N TYR A 45 59.22 -11.77 -43.42
CA TYR A 45 58.79 -11.48 -44.78
C TYR A 45 58.06 -10.12 -44.76
N ARG A 46 58.63 -9.09 -45.39
CA ARG A 46 58.01 -7.77 -45.50
C ARG A 46 57.55 -7.54 -46.94
N LEU A 47 56.24 -7.52 -47.16
CA LEU A 47 55.64 -7.09 -48.42
C LEU A 47 55.07 -5.68 -48.23
N THR A 48 55.68 -4.68 -48.88
CA THR A 48 55.24 -3.28 -48.83
C THR A 48 54.73 -2.87 -50.20
N THR A 49 53.52 -2.35 -50.28
CA THR A 49 52.97 -1.78 -51.52
C THR A 49 52.68 -0.29 -51.31
N ALA A 50 52.89 0.53 -52.34
CA ALA A 50 52.77 1.99 -52.22
C ALA A 50 51.30 2.46 -52.25
N THR A 51 50.44 1.83 -53.05
CA THR A 51 49.03 2.26 -53.27
C THR A 51 48.05 1.16 -53.70
N GLY A 52 48.50 -0.07 -53.96
CA GLY A 52 47.68 -1.13 -54.58
C GLY A 52 47.15 -2.22 -53.63
N GLY A 53 47.43 -2.14 -52.33
CA GLY A 53 47.14 -3.22 -51.38
C GLY A 53 47.90 -4.52 -51.69
N ILE A 54 47.69 -5.54 -50.88
CA ILE A 54 48.12 -6.92 -51.18
C ILE A 54 46.84 -7.71 -51.40
N THR A 55 46.54 -8.05 -52.65
CA THR A 55 45.33 -8.81 -53.01
C THR A 55 45.68 -10.28 -53.10
N ASN A 56 45.34 -11.05 -52.06
CA ASN A 56 45.52 -12.50 -52.05
C ASN A 56 44.21 -13.20 -52.45
N GLN A 57 43.97 -13.31 -53.76
CA GLN A 57 42.81 -14.03 -54.31
C GLN A 57 43.11 -15.52 -54.46
N THR A 58 42.81 -16.30 -53.42
CA THR A 58 42.85 -17.77 -53.49
C THR A 58 41.45 -18.32 -53.28
N SER A 59 41.11 -19.40 -53.99
CA SER A 59 39.94 -20.24 -53.69
C SER A 59 40.18 -21.20 -52.51
N GLY A 60 41.42 -21.26 -52.00
CA GLY A 60 41.84 -22.07 -50.85
C GLY A 60 42.06 -21.27 -49.56
N LEU A 61 42.47 -21.97 -48.49
CA LEU A 61 42.72 -21.41 -47.16
C LEU A 61 43.94 -20.47 -47.16
N ASN A 62 43.72 -19.19 -46.92
CA ASN A 62 44.79 -18.25 -46.55
C ASN A 62 45.01 -18.30 -45.04
N GLN A 63 45.99 -19.09 -44.61
CA GLN A 63 46.34 -19.23 -43.20
C GLN A 63 47.47 -18.25 -42.83
N LEU A 64 47.18 -17.31 -41.91
CA LEU A 64 48.19 -16.48 -41.27
C LEU A 64 48.44 -17.05 -39.87
N THR A 65 49.54 -17.78 -39.70
CA THR A 65 49.97 -18.36 -38.42
C THR A 65 51.29 -17.76 -37.99
N SER A 66 51.42 -17.43 -36.71
CA SER A 66 52.68 -17.02 -36.10
C SER A 66 52.93 -17.84 -34.84
N ALA A 67 54.17 -18.32 -34.71
CA ALA A 67 54.63 -19.09 -33.55
C ALA A 67 55.37 -18.21 -32.53
N PHE A 68 55.38 -16.88 -32.72
CA PHE A 68 56.15 -15.95 -31.91
C PHE A 68 55.45 -15.66 -30.58
N ALA A 69 56.16 -15.84 -29.47
CA ALA A 69 55.63 -15.66 -28.11
C ALA A 69 55.69 -14.19 -27.59
N GLY A 70 56.13 -13.23 -28.41
CA GLY A 70 56.13 -11.79 -28.11
C GLY A 70 54.99 -11.04 -28.82
N ALA A 71 54.62 -9.87 -28.29
CA ALA A 71 53.50 -9.03 -28.77
C ALA A 71 53.58 -8.64 -30.26
N PRO A 72 52.45 -8.18 -30.84
CA PRO A 72 51.33 -9.01 -31.31
C PRO A 72 51.75 -9.94 -32.46
N ALA A 73 51.28 -11.18 -32.42
CA ALA A 73 51.72 -12.23 -33.32
C ALA A 73 51.20 -12.03 -34.77
N VAL A 74 50.06 -11.35 -34.95
CA VAL A 74 49.53 -10.85 -36.22
C VAL A 74 48.93 -9.47 -35.95
N SER A 75 49.36 -8.43 -36.67
CA SER A 75 48.82 -7.07 -36.55
C SER A 75 48.19 -6.67 -37.88
N ILE A 76 46.92 -6.31 -37.86
CA ILE A 76 46.19 -5.74 -38.99
C ILE A 76 45.81 -4.32 -38.58
N ASP A 77 46.50 -3.33 -39.13
CA ASP A 77 46.30 -1.92 -38.81
C ASP A 77 45.75 -1.18 -40.03
N ALA A 78 44.61 -0.51 -39.85
CA ALA A 78 44.00 0.40 -40.81
C ALA A 78 43.99 1.81 -40.22
N SER A 79 45.18 2.38 -39.98
CA SER A 79 45.37 3.64 -39.27
C SER A 79 44.99 4.91 -40.06
N ASP A 80 44.69 4.77 -41.36
CA ASP A 80 44.14 5.87 -42.17
C ASP A 80 42.66 6.11 -41.80
N PRO A 81 42.23 7.36 -41.51
CA PRO A 81 40.83 7.68 -41.19
C PRO A 81 39.79 7.26 -42.25
N VAL A 82 40.18 6.92 -43.48
CA VAL A 82 39.28 6.33 -44.50
C VAL A 82 39.44 4.81 -44.68
N GLY A 83 40.42 4.19 -44.04
CA GLY A 83 40.67 2.75 -44.09
C GLY A 83 39.76 1.98 -43.13
N SER A 84 39.22 0.84 -43.58
CA SER A 84 38.54 -0.12 -42.71
C SER A 84 39.21 -1.48 -42.77
N VAL A 85 39.11 -2.22 -41.67
CA VAL A 85 39.36 -3.67 -41.68
C VAL A 85 38.01 -4.34 -41.88
N GLN A 86 37.74 -4.82 -43.10
CA GLN A 86 36.56 -5.61 -43.41
C GLN A 86 36.91 -7.11 -43.31
N ILE A 87 36.18 -7.84 -42.47
CA ILE A 87 36.31 -9.28 -42.33
C ILE A 87 34.93 -9.87 -42.63
N ASP A 88 34.79 -10.47 -43.82
CA ASP A 88 33.56 -11.13 -44.22
C ASP A 88 33.72 -12.64 -44.04
N SER A 89 32.71 -13.30 -43.46
CA SER A 89 32.62 -14.75 -43.41
C SER A 89 31.42 -15.25 -44.20
N GLY A 90 31.54 -16.43 -44.81
CA GLY A 90 30.38 -17.19 -45.30
C GLY A 90 29.54 -17.75 -44.15
N SER A 91 28.75 -18.80 -44.42
CA SER A 91 27.84 -19.42 -43.43
C SER A 91 28.52 -19.98 -42.17
N GLY A 92 29.84 -20.14 -42.16
CA GLY A 92 30.61 -20.64 -41.01
C GLY A 92 30.96 -19.60 -39.94
N GLY A 93 30.72 -18.30 -40.19
CA GLY A 93 31.04 -17.23 -39.24
C GLY A 93 32.53 -16.90 -39.11
N ILE A 94 32.85 -15.97 -38.19
CA ILE A 94 34.22 -15.59 -37.81
C ILE A 94 34.48 -16.17 -36.42
N LEU A 95 35.45 -17.08 -36.29
CA LEU A 95 35.89 -17.60 -35.00
C LEU A 95 37.05 -16.74 -34.47
N ILE A 96 36.85 -16.09 -33.31
CA ILE A 96 37.87 -15.28 -32.64
C ILE A 96 38.21 -15.96 -31.30
N GLY A 97 39.35 -16.66 -31.23
CA GLY A 97 39.86 -17.36 -30.04
C GLY A 97 39.83 -18.89 -30.10
N ILE A 98 40.55 -19.57 -29.18
CA ILE A 98 40.49 -21.04 -28.95
C ILE A 98 39.83 -21.34 -27.59
N THR A 99 39.23 -22.52 -27.45
CA THR A 99 38.29 -22.88 -26.36
C THR A 99 38.83 -22.89 -24.92
N SER A 100 40.14 -22.69 -24.70
CA SER A 100 40.74 -22.75 -23.36
C SER A 100 41.34 -21.44 -22.84
N THR A 101 41.55 -20.42 -23.68
CA THR A 101 42.12 -19.11 -23.27
C THR A 101 41.61 -18.00 -24.19
N CYS A 102 40.44 -17.43 -23.90
CA CYS A 102 39.94 -16.27 -24.64
C CYS A 102 40.67 -15.00 -24.18
N THR A 103 41.51 -14.42 -25.04
CA THR A 103 41.98 -13.05 -24.87
C THR A 103 40.83 -12.06 -25.10
N PRO A 104 40.77 -10.93 -24.36
CA PRO A 104 39.70 -9.95 -24.53
C PRO A 104 39.67 -9.40 -25.96
N ILE A 105 38.49 -9.37 -26.60
CA ILE A 105 38.26 -8.49 -27.75
C ILE A 105 38.09 -7.08 -27.18
N SER A 106 39.20 -6.34 -27.09
CA SER A 106 39.17 -4.94 -26.63
C SER A 106 38.74 -4.03 -27.77
N LEU A 107 37.61 -3.34 -27.59
CA LEU A 107 37.10 -2.35 -28.54
C LEU A 107 37.27 -0.95 -27.93
N GLY A 108 38.45 -0.36 -28.10
CA GLY A 108 38.66 1.07 -27.90
C GLY A 108 38.71 1.56 -26.45
N ASP A 109 39.62 1.01 -25.63
CA ASP A 109 39.95 1.44 -24.25
C ASP A 109 40.54 2.87 -24.12
N VAL A 110 40.51 3.66 -25.19
CA VAL A 110 40.93 5.06 -25.20
C VAL A 110 39.70 5.95 -25.28
N VAL A 111 39.59 6.93 -24.37
CA VAL A 111 38.49 7.90 -24.30
C VAL A 111 38.18 8.47 -25.70
N PRO A 112 37.01 8.18 -26.28
CA PRO A 112 36.63 8.72 -27.59
C PRO A 112 36.45 10.25 -27.52
N THR A 113 36.93 10.96 -28.55
CA THR A 113 36.59 12.38 -28.79
C THR A 113 35.37 12.56 -29.70
N VAL A 114 34.87 11.46 -30.28
CA VAL A 114 33.66 11.40 -31.14
C VAL A 114 32.84 10.16 -30.81
N ASN A 115 31.55 10.17 -31.12
CA ASN A 115 30.67 9.03 -30.89
C ASN A 115 31.19 7.78 -31.63
N ARG A 116 31.29 6.66 -30.92
CA ARG A 116 31.54 5.34 -31.51
C ARG A 116 30.24 4.54 -31.48
N THR A 117 29.86 3.95 -32.60
CA THR A 117 28.73 3.03 -32.67
C THR A 117 29.27 1.63 -32.91
N PHE A 118 28.91 0.69 -32.05
CA PHE A 118 29.19 -0.72 -32.24
C PHE A 118 27.86 -1.47 -32.36
N THR A 119 27.62 -2.06 -33.54
CA THR A 119 26.37 -2.76 -33.84
C THR A 119 26.68 -4.25 -33.95
N ILE A 120 26.13 -5.06 -33.06
CA ILE A 120 26.09 -6.52 -33.20
C ILE A 120 24.70 -6.87 -33.74
N ALA A 121 24.64 -7.57 -34.88
CA ALA A 121 23.40 -8.03 -35.52
C ALA A 121 22.38 -6.91 -35.82
N GLY A 122 22.78 -5.91 -36.61
CA GLY A 122 21.86 -4.88 -37.10
C GLY A 122 21.15 -5.31 -38.39
N GLY A 123 19.82 -5.43 -38.39
CA GLY A 123 19.02 -5.72 -39.58
C GLY A 123 17.53 -5.87 -39.28
N THR A 124 16.67 -5.60 -40.27
CA THR A 124 15.23 -5.90 -40.15
C THR A 124 15.02 -7.38 -40.42
N ILE A 125 14.58 -8.13 -39.42
CA ILE A 125 14.22 -9.54 -39.61
C ILE A 125 12.84 -9.62 -40.29
N GLY A 126 12.79 -10.12 -41.52
CA GLY A 126 11.53 -10.39 -42.24
C GLY A 126 11.03 -11.81 -41.97
N GLY A 127 9.83 -11.96 -41.37
CA GLY A 127 9.20 -13.26 -41.11
C GLY A 127 9.47 -13.83 -39.70
N ALA A 128 9.28 -15.14 -39.53
CA ALA A 128 9.49 -15.86 -38.25
C ALA A 128 10.94 -16.34 -38.08
N LEU A 129 11.90 -15.44 -38.20
CA LEU A 129 13.32 -15.72 -38.03
C LEU A 129 13.80 -15.14 -36.68
N THR A 130 14.87 -15.69 -36.11
CA THR A 130 15.40 -15.31 -34.79
C THR A 130 16.86 -14.89 -34.93
N ASP A 131 17.18 -13.64 -34.55
CA ASP A 131 18.55 -13.24 -34.27
C ASP A 131 18.80 -13.43 -32.78
N THR A 132 19.79 -14.26 -32.44
CA THR A 132 20.19 -14.51 -31.05
C THR A 132 21.59 -13.93 -30.82
N ILE A 133 21.72 -13.06 -29.83
CA ILE A 133 23.02 -12.64 -29.30
C ILE A 133 23.17 -13.29 -27.93
N ASP A 134 23.89 -14.40 -27.87
CA ASP A 134 24.17 -15.10 -26.62
C ASP A 134 25.41 -14.53 -25.93
N ILE A 135 25.20 -13.66 -24.95
CA ILE A 135 26.28 -13.12 -24.12
C ILE A 135 26.46 -14.03 -22.91
N GLY A 136 27.37 -14.99 -23.04
CA GLY A 136 27.64 -15.97 -22.00
C GLY A 136 26.49 -16.99 -21.86
N PRO A 137 26.36 -17.94 -22.80
CA PRO A 137 25.32 -18.97 -22.76
C PRO A 137 25.56 -20.07 -21.70
N ASP A 138 26.81 -20.36 -21.33
CA ASP A 138 27.10 -21.52 -20.47
C ASP A 138 26.73 -21.34 -19.00
N GLY A 139 26.31 -22.44 -18.37
CA GLY A 139 26.11 -22.50 -16.91
C GLY A 139 27.43 -22.34 -16.15
N VAL A 140 27.31 -21.89 -14.90
CA VAL A 140 28.42 -21.93 -13.95
C VAL A 140 28.55 -23.36 -13.43
N ASP A 141 29.75 -23.94 -13.48
CA ASP A 141 30.10 -25.22 -12.84
C ASP A 141 29.59 -25.24 -11.38
N THR A 142 28.96 -26.36 -10.99
CA THR A 142 28.46 -26.65 -9.64
C THR A 142 29.50 -26.59 -8.50
N ALA A 143 30.79 -26.39 -8.79
CA ALA A 143 31.81 -26.11 -7.79
C ALA A 143 31.47 -24.84 -7.00
N GLY A 144 31.25 -24.98 -5.69
CA GLY A 144 30.85 -23.89 -4.81
C GLY A 144 31.85 -22.72 -4.88
N GLY A 145 31.42 -21.61 -5.50
CA GLY A 145 32.21 -20.37 -5.60
C GLY A 145 32.46 -19.87 -7.02
N ALA A 146 32.11 -20.63 -8.06
CA ALA A 146 32.20 -20.12 -9.42
C ALA A 146 31.14 -19.00 -9.65
N THR A 147 31.52 -17.93 -10.36
CA THR A 147 30.67 -16.77 -10.64
C THR A 147 30.75 -16.40 -12.11
N LYS A 148 29.61 -16.14 -12.74
CA LYS A 148 29.54 -15.52 -14.07
C LYS A 148 29.06 -14.10 -13.93
N VAL A 149 29.88 -13.16 -14.37
CA VAL A 149 29.57 -11.72 -14.30
C VAL A 149 29.47 -11.20 -15.72
N VAL A 150 28.27 -10.76 -16.10
CA VAL A 150 28.05 -9.99 -17.34
C VAL A 150 27.78 -8.55 -16.90
N ASN A 151 28.81 -7.71 -17.02
CA ASN A 151 28.68 -6.30 -16.71
C ASN A 151 28.26 -5.55 -17.97
N LEU A 152 27.10 -4.90 -17.94
CA LEU A 152 26.66 -3.97 -18.97
C LEU A 152 26.85 -2.55 -18.46
N LEU A 153 27.75 -1.79 -19.10
CA LEU A 153 28.08 -0.41 -18.74
C LEU A 153 28.48 -0.20 -17.25
N PRO A 154 29.46 -0.95 -16.70
CA PRO A 154 29.80 -0.88 -15.27
C PRO A 154 30.46 0.45 -14.81
N GLY A 155 30.78 1.35 -15.73
CA GLY A 155 31.49 2.60 -15.43
C GLY A 155 30.58 3.63 -14.75
N SER A 156 31.11 4.35 -13.75
CA SER A 156 30.41 5.48 -13.13
C SER A 156 30.35 6.67 -14.07
N THR A 157 29.16 7.21 -14.32
CA THR A 157 29.00 8.51 -15.01
C THR A 157 29.04 9.65 -13.99
N THR A 158 30.18 10.33 -13.88
CA THR A 158 30.34 11.50 -12.99
C THR A 158 29.51 12.70 -13.45
N LEU A 159 29.34 12.87 -14.76
CA LEU A 159 28.49 13.87 -15.42
C LEU A 159 27.89 13.25 -16.69
N GLY A 160 26.58 13.42 -16.92
CA GLY A 160 25.87 12.92 -18.10
C GLY A 160 24.91 11.75 -17.83
N THR A 161 24.29 11.22 -18.89
CA THR A 161 23.30 10.14 -18.82
C THR A 161 23.89 8.84 -19.34
N GLN A 162 23.80 7.76 -18.55
CA GLN A 162 24.03 6.40 -19.02
C GLN A 162 22.68 5.73 -19.26
N THR A 163 22.45 5.21 -20.47
CA THR A 163 21.19 4.58 -20.82
C THR A 163 21.43 3.14 -21.25
N VAL A 164 20.80 2.19 -20.57
CA VAL A 164 20.70 0.78 -21.00
C VAL A 164 19.28 0.54 -21.47
N ASN A 165 19.08 0.48 -22.78
CA ASN A 165 17.79 0.17 -23.37
C ASN A 165 17.67 -1.35 -23.56
N VAL A 166 16.80 -2.01 -22.81
CA VAL A 166 16.50 -3.45 -22.95
C VAL A 166 15.08 -3.60 -23.49
N GLY A 167 14.94 -4.15 -24.69
CA GLY A 167 13.62 -4.40 -25.27
C GLY A 167 12.82 -3.12 -25.57
N THR A 168 13.46 -2.04 -25.99
CA THR A 168 12.75 -0.79 -26.35
C THR A 168 12.17 -0.84 -27.77
N GLY A 169 11.08 -0.08 -28.01
CA GLY A 169 10.48 0.09 -29.34
C GLY A 169 8.95 -0.06 -29.32
N ASN A 170 8.25 0.65 -30.20
CA ASN A 170 6.78 0.56 -30.29
C ASN A 170 6.38 -0.73 -31.03
N ARG A 171 5.85 -1.73 -30.31
CA ARG A 171 5.31 -2.94 -30.94
C ARG A 171 3.89 -2.69 -31.41
N VAL A 172 3.66 -2.87 -32.71
CA VAL A 172 2.33 -2.74 -33.35
C VAL A 172 1.42 -3.94 -33.02
N SER A 173 1.98 -5.12 -32.72
CA SER A 173 1.22 -6.31 -32.25
C SER A 173 2.10 -7.36 -31.52
N GLY A 174 1.45 -8.23 -30.72
CA GLY A 174 2.04 -9.39 -30.01
C GLY A 174 2.75 -9.09 -28.67
N THR A 175 3.27 -10.12 -27.99
CA THR A 175 3.85 -10.02 -26.64
C THR A 175 5.37 -9.80 -26.68
N GLN A 176 5.87 -8.82 -25.93
CA GLN A 176 7.28 -8.70 -25.60
C GLN A 176 7.51 -9.17 -24.17
N ILE A 177 8.52 -10.02 -23.97
CA ILE A 177 8.85 -10.58 -22.67
C ILE A 177 10.28 -10.19 -22.33
N THR A 178 10.47 -9.46 -21.24
CA THR A 178 11.78 -9.20 -20.64
C THR A 178 11.86 -9.96 -19.33
N ASN A 179 12.46 -11.16 -19.39
CA ASN A 179 12.67 -11.99 -18.22
C ASN A 179 13.89 -11.50 -17.44
N VAL A 180 13.69 -11.01 -16.22
CA VAL A 180 14.77 -10.64 -15.31
C VAL A 180 14.80 -11.64 -14.16
N SER A 181 15.95 -12.28 -13.96
CA SER A 181 16.21 -13.15 -12.80
C SER A 181 15.17 -14.27 -12.58
N THR A 182 14.79 -14.98 -13.64
CA THR A 182 13.84 -16.12 -13.58
C THR A 182 14.48 -17.41 -13.02
N GLY A 183 13.68 -18.45 -12.80
CA GLY A 183 14.12 -19.78 -12.33
C GLY A 183 13.86 -20.03 -10.83
N THR A 184 14.50 -21.06 -10.27
CA THR A 184 14.40 -21.45 -8.85
C THR A 184 15.53 -20.85 -8.00
N GLY A 185 15.37 -20.90 -6.66
CA GLY A 185 16.34 -20.40 -5.69
C GLY A 185 16.18 -18.92 -5.34
N THR A 186 17.05 -18.41 -4.46
CA THR A 186 17.06 -16.99 -4.08
C THR A 186 17.53 -16.14 -5.24
N LYS A 187 16.73 -15.13 -5.58
CA LYS A 187 16.97 -14.20 -6.68
C LYS A 187 16.89 -12.79 -6.12
N ILE A 188 17.88 -11.97 -6.44
CA ILE A 188 17.96 -10.58 -5.98
C ILE A 188 18.03 -9.71 -7.22
N VAL A 189 17.04 -8.84 -7.37
CA VAL A 189 17.03 -7.77 -8.37
C VAL A 189 17.09 -6.47 -7.57
N ASN A 190 18.26 -5.86 -7.54
CA ASN A 190 18.43 -4.54 -6.93
C ASN A 190 18.16 -3.48 -7.99
N LEU A 191 17.19 -2.62 -7.74
CA LEU A 191 16.84 -1.50 -8.61
C LEU A 191 17.08 -0.21 -7.82
N GLY A 192 18.05 0.57 -8.28
CA GLY A 192 18.47 1.83 -7.64
C GLY A 192 19.67 1.72 -6.71
N ASN A 193 20.04 2.87 -6.14
CA ASN A 193 21.17 3.07 -5.25
C ASN A 193 20.71 3.52 -3.84
N ALA A 194 21.63 3.45 -2.87
CA ALA A 194 21.33 3.72 -1.46
C ALA A 194 21.17 5.22 -1.10
N ASP A 195 21.36 6.13 -2.05
CA ASP A 195 21.40 7.58 -1.78
C ASP A 195 20.02 8.27 -1.78
N GLY A 196 18.95 7.52 -2.09
CA GLY A 196 17.57 8.03 -2.12
C GLY A 196 17.25 8.91 -3.34
N LEU A 197 18.13 9.02 -4.33
CA LEU A 197 17.92 9.80 -5.55
C LEU A 197 17.37 8.95 -6.72
N THR A 198 17.39 7.62 -6.61
CA THR A 198 16.82 6.77 -7.68
C THR A 198 15.30 6.88 -7.70
N THR A 199 14.75 7.31 -8.83
CA THR A 199 13.34 7.14 -9.17
C THR A 199 13.15 5.84 -9.94
N PHE A 200 12.41 4.89 -9.39
CA PHE A 200 11.88 3.75 -10.14
C PHE A 200 10.44 4.06 -10.54
N ASN A 201 10.19 4.21 -11.84
CA ASN A 201 8.86 4.48 -12.38
C ASN A 201 8.32 3.27 -13.13
N VAL A 202 7.07 2.91 -12.88
CA VAL A 202 6.36 1.86 -13.61
C VAL A 202 5.03 2.42 -14.07
N ASP A 203 4.97 2.83 -15.35
CA ASP A 203 3.78 3.46 -15.94
C ASP A 203 2.68 2.45 -16.34
N ALA A 204 2.83 1.18 -15.98
CA ALA A 204 1.95 0.08 -16.41
C ALA A 204 1.34 -0.68 -15.23
N ILE A 205 0.37 -1.55 -15.54
CA ILE A 205 -0.19 -2.49 -14.56
C ILE A 205 0.94 -3.33 -13.98
N THR A 206 1.11 -3.26 -12.66
CA THR A 206 2.14 -4.01 -11.94
C THR A 206 1.46 -5.07 -11.09
N LEU A 207 1.78 -6.34 -11.36
CA LEU A 207 1.36 -7.46 -10.53
C LEU A 207 2.51 -7.82 -9.58
N ILE A 208 2.32 -7.62 -8.28
CA ILE A 208 3.32 -7.94 -7.26
C ILE A 208 2.81 -9.15 -6.48
N ASN A 209 3.57 -10.24 -6.47
CA ASN A 209 3.23 -11.48 -5.78
C ASN A 209 1.83 -12.05 -6.15
N ASP A 210 1.36 -11.81 -7.38
CA ASP A 210 0.08 -12.34 -7.85
C ASP A 210 0.06 -13.88 -7.77
N SER A 211 -1.01 -14.41 -7.17
CA SER A 211 -1.23 -15.83 -6.91
C SER A 211 -0.10 -16.52 -6.15
N ARG A 212 0.68 -15.77 -5.36
CA ARG A 212 1.81 -16.26 -4.55
C ARG A 212 1.66 -15.81 -3.10
N ASN A 213 1.75 -16.75 -2.16
CA ASN A 213 1.73 -16.45 -0.72
C ASN A 213 3.15 -16.09 -0.22
N VAL A 214 3.64 -14.90 -0.59
CA VAL A 214 4.96 -14.39 -0.16
C VAL A 214 4.79 -12.97 0.37
N ALA A 215 5.54 -12.63 1.42
CA ALA A 215 5.52 -11.29 1.98
C ALA A 215 5.96 -10.24 0.95
N THR A 216 5.15 -9.19 0.78
CA THR A 216 5.53 -7.97 0.07
C THR A 216 5.88 -6.92 1.10
N SER A 217 7.15 -6.54 1.20
CA SER A 217 7.59 -5.43 2.05
C SER A 217 7.71 -4.16 1.22
N ILE A 218 6.97 -3.11 1.59
CA ILE A 218 7.03 -1.79 0.96
C ILE A 218 7.49 -0.80 2.03
N ASN A 219 8.58 -0.09 1.77
CA ASN A 219 9.08 0.98 2.65
C ASN A 219 9.19 0.56 4.14
N THR A 220 9.79 -0.60 4.40
CA THR A 220 9.93 -1.17 5.75
C THR A 220 11.23 -0.74 6.45
N GLY A 221 11.39 -1.07 7.73
CA GLY A 221 12.57 -0.73 8.53
C GLY A 221 12.51 0.69 9.10
N ASN A 222 13.65 1.39 9.10
CA ASN A 222 13.78 2.77 9.62
C ASN A 222 13.56 3.84 8.54
N SER A 223 12.87 3.52 7.45
CA SER A 223 12.63 4.47 6.36
C SER A 223 11.73 5.62 6.82
N SER A 224 12.13 6.86 6.49
CA SER A 224 11.30 8.06 6.65
C SER A 224 10.48 8.40 5.40
N GLY A 225 10.59 7.58 4.34
CA GLY A 225 9.83 7.77 3.11
C GLY A 225 8.33 7.61 3.33
N THR A 226 7.52 8.30 2.52
CA THR A 226 6.07 8.14 2.53
C THR A 226 5.65 7.06 1.54
N VAL A 227 4.63 6.26 1.88
CA VAL A 227 3.94 5.39 0.93
C VAL A 227 2.64 6.06 0.54
N SER A 228 2.63 6.74 -0.60
CA SER A 228 1.41 7.35 -1.14
C SER A 228 0.67 6.32 -2.01
N ILE A 229 -0.46 5.83 -1.52
CA ILE A 229 -1.37 4.96 -2.27
C ILE A 229 -2.59 5.79 -2.62
N GLY A 230 -2.79 6.07 -3.91
CA GLY A 230 -3.85 6.97 -4.35
C GLY A 230 -4.34 6.64 -5.75
N ASN A 231 -5.61 6.94 -5.99
CA ASN A 231 -6.19 7.00 -7.32
C ASN A 231 -6.88 8.35 -7.48
N GLY A 232 -6.19 9.30 -8.15
CA GLY A 232 -6.69 10.66 -8.33
C GLY A 232 -7.91 10.78 -9.26
N VAL A 233 -8.34 9.70 -9.92
CA VAL A 233 -9.39 9.72 -10.96
C VAL A 233 -10.47 8.65 -10.70
N ALA A 234 -11.02 8.63 -9.49
CA ALA A 234 -12.23 7.88 -9.09
C ALA A 234 -12.13 6.34 -9.01
N GLY A 235 -10.93 5.74 -8.99
CA GLY A 235 -10.84 4.30 -8.68
C GLY A 235 -10.69 4.01 -7.18
N ALA A 236 -11.20 2.86 -6.77
CA ALA A 236 -11.13 2.39 -5.39
C ALA A 236 -9.73 1.85 -5.04
N ILE A 237 -9.35 1.99 -3.77
CA ILE A 237 -8.27 1.22 -3.16
C ILE A 237 -8.93 0.07 -2.40
N ASN A 238 -8.92 -1.13 -2.99
CA ASN A 238 -9.47 -2.31 -2.34
C ASN A 238 -8.39 -3.01 -1.52
N ILE A 239 -8.55 -3.04 -0.21
CA ILE A 239 -7.68 -3.80 0.71
C ILE A 239 -8.51 -4.96 1.23
N HIS A 240 -8.24 -6.16 0.73
CA HIS A 240 -8.90 -7.39 1.18
C HIS A 240 -7.87 -8.29 1.85
N SER A 241 -8.18 -8.73 3.07
CA SER A 241 -7.39 -9.73 3.79
C SER A 241 -8.31 -10.88 4.17
N GLY A 242 -7.83 -12.11 4.03
CA GLY A 242 -8.49 -13.28 4.63
C GLY A 242 -8.26 -13.36 6.15
N ALA A 243 -7.48 -12.44 6.71
CA ALA A 243 -7.13 -12.32 8.11
C ALA A 243 -7.25 -10.84 8.53
N GLU A 244 -6.33 -10.35 9.38
CA GLU A 244 -6.31 -8.97 9.86
C GLU A 244 -5.84 -7.97 8.79
N ILE A 245 -6.35 -6.73 8.87
CA ILE A 245 -5.73 -5.53 8.33
C ILE A 245 -5.39 -4.66 9.53
N SER A 246 -4.09 -4.52 9.83
CA SER A 246 -3.61 -3.78 11.00
C SER A 246 -3.09 -2.41 10.58
N ILE A 247 -3.54 -1.36 11.26
CA ILE A 247 -3.04 0.01 11.08
C ILE A 247 -2.52 0.44 12.45
N ALA A 248 -1.21 0.33 12.64
CA ALA A 248 -0.53 0.66 13.87
C ALA A 248 0.43 1.82 13.63
N ALA A 249 0.27 2.89 14.41
CA ALA A 249 1.17 4.03 14.42
C ALA A 249 1.60 4.33 15.86
N THR A 250 2.79 4.92 16.02
CA THR A 250 3.23 5.48 17.30
C THR A 250 2.56 6.82 17.62
N ALA A 251 1.91 7.42 16.63
CA ALA A 251 1.10 8.64 16.72
C ALA A 251 -0.33 8.33 16.23
N GLU A 252 -1.09 9.36 15.84
CA GLU A 252 -2.45 9.22 15.34
C GLU A 252 -2.53 8.38 14.04
N SER A 253 -3.53 7.51 13.95
CA SER A 253 -3.98 6.88 12.71
C SER A 253 -5.35 7.44 12.35
N GLY A 254 -5.42 8.26 11.30
CA GLY A 254 -6.65 8.95 10.91
C GLY A 254 -7.36 8.32 9.71
N PHE A 255 -8.69 8.40 9.70
CA PHE A 255 -9.52 8.20 8.50
C PHE A 255 -10.30 9.49 8.27
N THR A 256 -10.06 10.15 7.13
CA THR A 256 -10.72 11.41 6.80
C THR A 256 -11.32 11.34 5.41
N THR A 257 -12.58 11.72 5.27
CA THR A 257 -13.26 11.93 3.98
C THR A 257 -13.49 13.43 3.78
N SER A 258 -13.11 13.97 2.62
CA SER A 258 -13.38 15.37 2.28
C SER A 258 -14.79 15.58 1.74
N VAL A 259 -15.39 14.51 1.19
CA VAL A 259 -16.75 14.43 0.69
C VAL A 259 -17.27 13.02 0.99
N GLY A 260 -18.52 12.92 1.45
CA GLY A 260 -19.20 11.65 1.70
C GLY A 260 -18.86 11.01 3.06
N ASP A 261 -19.47 9.86 3.29
CA ASP A 261 -19.49 9.20 4.60
C ASP A 261 -18.34 8.22 4.79
N LEU A 262 -17.83 8.11 6.02
CA LEU A 262 -17.07 6.93 6.45
C LEU A 262 -18.06 5.87 6.94
N THR A 263 -18.15 4.74 6.23
CA THR A 263 -18.99 3.61 6.66
C THR A 263 -18.12 2.56 7.34
N LEU A 264 -18.43 2.25 8.60
CA LEU A 264 -17.86 1.12 9.33
C LEU A 264 -18.95 0.04 9.49
N GLN A 265 -18.75 -1.12 8.87
CA GLN A 265 -19.76 -2.17 8.84
C GLN A 265 -19.13 -3.56 9.02
N ALA A 266 -19.77 -4.37 9.84
CA ALA A 266 -19.52 -5.81 9.93
C ALA A 266 -20.82 -6.55 9.60
N SER A 267 -20.93 -7.13 8.40
CA SER A 267 -22.18 -7.76 7.91
C SER A 267 -22.63 -8.94 8.77
N THR A 268 -21.69 -9.75 9.27
CA THR A 268 -21.96 -10.92 10.12
C THR A 268 -21.29 -10.85 11.50
N GLY A 269 -20.51 -9.79 11.76
CA GLY A 269 -19.72 -9.62 12.98
C GLY A 269 -20.09 -8.37 13.75
N SER A 270 -19.18 -7.91 14.62
CA SER A 270 -19.35 -6.69 15.41
C SER A 270 -18.36 -5.62 14.97
N VAL A 271 -18.81 -4.37 14.99
CA VAL A 271 -17.91 -3.21 15.02
C VAL A 271 -17.59 -2.95 16.49
N VAL A 272 -16.33 -3.07 16.88
CA VAL A 272 -15.88 -2.81 18.26
C VAL A 272 -15.13 -1.48 18.26
N ILE A 273 -15.58 -0.54 19.08
CA ILE A 273 -14.92 0.75 19.33
C ILE A 273 -14.55 0.74 20.81
N ALA A 274 -13.26 0.66 21.09
CA ALA A 274 -12.73 0.55 22.45
C ALA A 274 -11.51 1.46 22.59
N SER A 275 -11.34 2.03 23.79
CA SER A 275 -10.14 2.77 24.16
C SER A 275 -9.71 2.34 25.57
N SER A 276 -8.40 2.26 25.78
CA SER A 276 -7.80 2.01 27.10
C SER A 276 -7.20 3.29 27.69
N GLU A 277 -7.40 4.43 27.05
CA GLU A 277 -6.88 5.72 27.50
C GLU A 277 -7.61 6.20 28.76
N ALA A 278 -6.88 6.60 29.79
CA ALA A 278 -7.43 7.07 31.06
C ALA A 278 -7.79 8.57 31.04
N VAL A 279 -8.53 8.99 30.02
CA VAL A 279 -9.03 10.36 29.85
C VAL A 279 -10.55 10.34 29.69
N ALA A 280 -11.22 11.44 30.03
CA ALA A 280 -12.69 11.51 29.96
C ALA A 280 -13.23 11.25 28.55
N ASP A 281 -12.46 11.63 27.52
CA ASP A 281 -12.90 11.65 26.13
C ASP A 281 -12.24 10.53 25.30
N ALA A 282 -11.84 9.43 25.96
CA ALA A 282 -11.10 8.33 25.35
C ALA A 282 -11.79 7.73 24.12
N ILE A 283 -13.11 7.83 24.07
CA ILE A 283 -13.93 7.67 22.86
C ILE A 283 -14.84 8.89 22.77
N ASN A 284 -14.71 9.65 21.69
CA ASN A 284 -15.46 10.87 21.47
C ASN A 284 -16.19 10.81 20.13
N ILE A 285 -17.52 10.87 20.17
CA ILE A 285 -18.39 10.86 18.99
C ILE A 285 -19.10 12.20 18.94
N GLN A 286 -18.77 13.04 17.95
CA GLN A 286 -19.32 14.39 17.84
C GLN A 286 -20.03 14.59 16.51
N ALA A 287 -21.25 15.13 16.57
CA ALA A 287 -22.02 15.60 15.43
C ALA A 287 -22.34 17.09 15.65
N SER A 288 -21.32 17.95 15.58
CA SER A 288 -21.38 19.35 16.05
C SER A 288 -22.07 20.34 15.11
N ASP A 289 -22.46 19.93 13.90
CA ASP A 289 -23.21 20.78 12.97
C ASP A 289 -24.64 21.01 13.51
N LEU A 290 -25.23 22.18 13.24
CA LEU A 290 -26.58 22.56 13.67
C LEU A 290 -27.67 21.59 13.20
N ALA A 291 -27.46 20.96 12.04
CA ALA A 291 -28.34 19.92 11.50
C ALA A 291 -27.87 18.49 11.82
N GLY A 292 -26.72 18.35 12.47
CA GLY A 292 -26.11 17.07 12.82
C GLY A 292 -26.85 16.35 13.95
N GLY A 293 -26.58 15.05 14.08
CA GLY A 293 -27.11 14.24 15.18
C GLY A 293 -26.50 12.85 15.21
N ILE A 294 -26.61 12.19 16.36
CA ILE A 294 -26.21 10.80 16.54
C ILE A 294 -27.49 9.97 16.61
N THR A 295 -27.72 9.12 15.62
CA THR A 295 -28.81 8.15 15.65
C THR A 295 -28.27 6.81 16.15
N ILE A 296 -28.90 6.26 17.19
CA ILE A 296 -28.60 4.91 17.69
C ILE A 296 -29.88 4.09 17.59
N ALA A 297 -29.91 3.16 16.63
CA ALA A 297 -30.99 2.21 16.48
C ALA A 297 -30.50 0.82 16.92
N ALA A 298 -31.24 0.19 17.82
CA ALA A 298 -30.92 -1.14 18.33
C ALA A 298 -32.07 -2.12 18.08
N GLY A 299 -31.75 -3.41 18.03
CA GLY A 299 -32.73 -4.50 17.98
C GLY A 299 -33.38 -4.76 19.35
N THR A 300 -33.84 -5.98 19.57
CA THR A 300 -34.59 -6.38 20.78
C THR A 300 -33.81 -6.28 22.09
N ALA A 301 -32.48 -6.32 22.05
CA ALA A 301 -31.62 -6.17 23.23
C ALA A 301 -31.41 -4.70 23.66
N GLY A 302 -31.86 -3.74 22.85
CA GLY A 302 -31.77 -2.31 23.16
C GLY A 302 -30.33 -1.78 23.24
N ILE A 303 -30.19 -0.68 23.98
CA ILE A 303 -28.91 0.00 24.25
C ILE A 303 -28.61 -0.17 25.74
N LEU A 304 -27.47 -0.76 26.06
CA LEU A 304 -26.98 -0.84 27.44
C LEU A 304 -25.98 0.30 27.68
N ALA A 305 -26.25 1.14 28.67
CA ALA A 305 -25.32 2.14 29.17
C ALA A 305 -24.93 1.75 30.61
N ASP A 306 -23.85 0.99 30.74
CA ASP A 306 -23.29 0.58 32.02
C ASP A 306 -22.06 1.44 32.34
N THR A 307 -22.07 2.09 33.49
CA THR A 307 -20.99 2.99 33.93
C THR A 307 -20.91 3.03 35.45
N THR A 308 -19.70 3.25 35.95
CA THR A 308 -19.45 3.54 37.37
C THR A 308 -19.54 5.05 37.68
N GLY A 309 -19.54 5.89 36.64
CA GLY A 309 -19.69 7.34 36.72
C GLY A 309 -21.14 7.78 36.46
N ALA A 310 -21.32 9.08 36.31
CA ALA A 310 -22.62 9.65 35.94
C ALA A 310 -22.90 9.44 34.43
N ILE A 311 -24.19 9.34 34.10
CA ILE A 311 -24.70 9.50 32.73
C ILE A 311 -25.35 10.88 32.66
N SER A 312 -24.91 11.74 31.73
CA SER A 312 -25.57 13.02 31.44
C SER A 312 -26.24 12.96 30.07
N LEU A 313 -27.51 13.36 30.02
CA LEU A 313 -28.31 13.45 28.79
C LEU A 313 -28.96 14.83 28.72
N ASP A 314 -28.12 15.85 28.58
CA ASP A 314 -28.55 17.24 28.58
C ASP A 314 -28.94 17.70 27.17
N SER A 315 -29.97 18.56 27.10
CA SER A 315 -30.40 19.20 25.86
C SER A 315 -30.78 20.65 26.13
N ALA A 316 -30.41 21.54 25.22
CA ALA A 316 -30.83 22.94 25.24
C ALA A 316 -32.27 23.13 24.74
N THR A 317 -32.85 22.10 24.12
CA THR A 317 -34.21 22.09 23.57
C THR A 317 -35.05 20.98 24.19
N ALA A 318 -36.36 21.01 23.95
CA ALA A 318 -37.27 19.97 24.40
C ALA A 318 -36.75 18.56 24.03
N SER A 319 -36.87 17.63 24.98
CA SER A 319 -36.44 16.23 24.87
C SER A 319 -37.55 15.32 25.34
N ASN A 320 -37.49 14.05 24.96
CA ASN A 320 -38.49 13.06 25.35
C ASN A 320 -37.87 11.71 25.71
N PHE A 321 -38.54 10.99 26.61
CA PHE A 321 -38.36 9.56 26.83
C PHE A 321 -39.71 8.90 26.58
N SER A 322 -39.81 8.11 25.53
CA SER A 322 -41.07 7.50 25.11
C SER A 322 -40.92 5.99 25.02
N ILE A 323 -41.89 5.26 25.57
CA ILE A 323 -42.02 3.83 25.46
C ILE A 323 -43.30 3.55 24.67
N THR A 324 -43.18 2.80 23.57
CA THR A 324 -44.33 2.44 22.74
C THR A 324 -44.67 0.96 22.93
N GLY A 325 -45.97 0.66 23.02
CA GLY A 325 -46.45 -0.69 23.33
C GLY A 325 -46.80 -0.87 24.81
N ASN A 326 -46.98 -2.13 25.21
CA ASN A 326 -47.38 -2.51 26.57
C ASN A 326 -46.15 -2.79 27.45
N PHE A 327 -45.28 -1.80 27.61
CA PHE A 327 -44.05 -1.90 28.40
C PHE A 327 -43.99 -0.79 29.43
N ASP A 328 -43.27 -1.06 30.52
CA ASP A 328 -43.10 -0.12 31.62
C ASP A 328 -41.83 0.72 31.44
N LEU A 329 -41.89 1.99 31.85
CA LEU A 329 -40.70 2.77 32.16
C LEU A 329 -40.44 2.65 33.66
N SER A 330 -39.35 2.00 34.05
CA SER A 330 -38.93 1.92 35.45
C SER A 330 -37.81 2.92 35.73
N LEU A 331 -37.98 3.75 36.76
CA LEU A 331 -36.96 4.64 37.29
C LEU A 331 -36.70 4.21 38.73
N ASP A 332 -35.55 3.58 38.96
CA ASP A 332 -35.18 3.04 40.27
C ASP A 332 -33.86 3.66 40.75
N SER A 333 -33.77 3.92 42.05
CA SER A 333 -32.55 4.39 42.71
C SER A 333 -32.36 3.60 44.00
N ASN A 334 -31.41 2.67 44.00
CA ASN A 334 -31.06 1.90 45.18
C ASN A 334 -30.12 2.70 46.09
N GLY A 335 -30.61 3.11 47.26
CA GLY A 335 -29.85 3.89 48.25
C GLY A 335 -29.73 5.38 47.93
N GLY A 336 -30.30 5.83 46.81
CA GLY A 336 -30.35 7.24 46.39
C GLY A 336 -31.77 7.79 46.31
N SER A 337 -31.92 8.93 45.63
CA SER A 337 -33.21 9.60 45.40
C SER A 337 -33.48 9.71 43.90
N VAL A 338 -34.73 9.48 43.50
CA VAL A 338 -35.24 9.92 42.19
C VAL A 338 -35.82 11.32 42.38
N VAL A 339 -35.23 12.32 41.73
CA VAL A 339 -35.69 13.72 41.79
C VAL A 339 -36.34 14.07 40.45
N ILE A 340 -37.61 14.46 40.50
CA ILE A 340 -38.35 14.98 39.34
C ILE A 340 -38.73 16.42 39.68
N ALA A 341 -38.15 17.37 38.97
CA ALA A 341 -38.37 18.80 39.20
C ALA A 341 -38.66 19.51 37.89
N SER A 342 -39.46 20.57 37.97
CA SER A 342 -39.66 21.51 36.86
C SER A 342 -39.40 22.92 37.36
N GLY A 343 -38.63 23.68 36.58
CA GLY A 343 -38.36 25.10 36.82
C GLY A 343 -39.23 26.02 35.96
N GLU A 344 -40.18 25.47 35.20
CA GLU A 344 -41.04 26.26 34.31
C GLU A 344 -42.10 27.02 35.13
N GLY A 345 -42.29 28.31 34.82
CA GLY A 345 -43.25 29.19 35.51
C GLY A 345 -44.70 29.05 35.04
N VAL A 346 -45.16 27.85 34.73
CA VAL A 346 -46.53 27.56 34.25
C VAL A 346 -47.24 26.57 35.19
N ALA A 347 -48.58 26.61 35.23
CA ALA A 347 -49.37 25.84 36.19
C ALA A 347 -49.21 24.31 36.04
N ASP A 348 -48.83 23.85 34.85
CA ASP A 348 -48.73 22.47 34.43
C ASP A 348 -47.29 22.04 34.11
N ALA A 349 -46.32 22.73 34.74
CA ALA A 349 -44.88 22.53 34.59
C ALA A 349 -44.42 21.09 34.92
N LEU A 350 -45.16 20.37 35.76
CA LEU A 350 -44.98 18.93 36.02
C LEU A 350 -46.36 18.26 36.09
N GLN A 351 -46.56 17.21 35.29
CA GLN A 351 -47.80 16.44 35.23
C GLN A 351 -47.53 14.95 35.40
N LEU A 352 -48.32 14.32 36.26
CA LEU A 352 -48.43 12.86 36.37
C LEU A 352 -49.85 12.49 35.98
N THR A 353 -50.02 12.01 34.76
CA THR A 353 -51.34 11.77 34.18
C THR A 353 -51.44 10.32 33.72
N ASN A 354 -52.49 9.63 34.15
CA ASN A 354 -52.85 8.35 33.57
C ASN A 354 -53.91 8.56 32.47
N LEU A 355 -53.60 8.12 31.25
CA LEU A 355 -54.48 8.29 30.09
C LEU A 355 -55.49 7.14 29.92
N ASN A 356 -55.32 6.01 30.62
CA ASN A 356 -56.25 4.89 30.54
C ASN A 356 -57.38 5.05 31.58
N PRO A 357 -58.66 5.09 31.18
CA PRO A 357 -59.79 5.25 32.13
C PRO A 357 -59.87 4.20 33.25
N ALA A 358 -59.28 3.02 33.05
CA ALA A 358 -59.23 1.96 34.05
C ALA A 358 -57.95 1.97 34.92
N GLY A 359 -56.94 2.75 34.54
CA GLY A 359 -55.68 2.84 35.28
C GLY A 359 -55.75 3.79 36.48
N GLY A 360 -54.69 3.83 37.27
CA GLY A 360 -54.54 4.76 38.38
C GLY A 360 -53.08 5.11 38.63
N ILE A 361 -52.86 6.12 39.46
CA ILE A 361 -51.53 6.47 39.99
C ILE A 361 -51.48 5.92 41.41
N LEU A 362 -50.58 4.99 41.67
CA LEU A 362 -50.32 4.45 43.00
C LEU A 362 -49.04 5.09 43.55
N ALA A 363 -49.16 5.72 44.73
CA ALA A 363 -48.02 6.22 45.48
C ALA A 363 -47.92 5.43 46.79
N THR A 364 -46.95 4.53 46.87
CA THR A 364 -46.64 3.79 48.11
C THR A 364 -45.43 4.44 48.77
N VAL A 365 -45.53 4.72 50.06
CA VAL A 365 -44.48 5.36 50.85
C VAL A 365 -44.11 4.51 52.06
N GLY A 366 -42.86 4.64 52.52
CA GLY A 366 -42.40 4.02 53.75
C GLY A 366 -42.81 4.80 55.00
N THR A 367 -42.09 4.59 56.10
CA THR A 367 -42.36 5.23 57.40
C THR A 367 -42.22 6.76 57.41
N GLY A 368 -41.54 7.33 56.40
CA GLY A 368 -41.44 8.79 56.21
C GLY A 368 -42.72 9.44 55.68
N GLY A 369 -43.68 8.65 55.20
CA GLY A 369 -44.96 9.13 54.70
C GLY A 369 -44.88 9.83 53.33
N PHE A 370 -46.04 10.33 52.88
CA PHE A 370 -46.18 11.16 51.69
C PHE A 370 -46.42 12.59 52.15
N ILE A 371 -45.54 13.52 51.76
CA ILE A 371 -45.61 14.92 52.14
C ILE A 371 -45.93 15.74 50.89
N SER A 372 -47.04 16.50 50.93
CA SER A 372 -47.37 17.51 49.93
C SER A 372 -47.29 18.88 50.60
N THR A 373 -46.43 19.75 50.10
CA THR A 373 -46.31 21.14 50.56
C THR A 373 -46.74 22.06 49.42
N ILE A 374 -47.76 22.86 49.67
CA ILE A 374 -48.33 23.79 48.70
C ILE A 374 -48.30 25.16 49.35
N THR A 375 -47.41 26.03 48.88
CA THR A 375 -47.27 27.40 49.37
C THR A 375 -48.19 28.30 48.57
N ASP A 376 -49.15 28.95 49.23
CA ASP A 376 -50.12 29.91 48.66
C ASP A 376 -51.01 29.38 47.52
N GLY A 377 -50.89 28.11 47.16
CA GLY A 377 -51.68 27.42 46.14
C GLY A 377 -52.86 26.64 46.72
N VAL A 378 -53.69 26.10 45.82
CA VAL A 378 -54.85 25.26 46.19
C VAL A 378 -54.45 23.78 46.09
N PHE A 379 -54.69 23.01 47.16
CA PHE A 379 -54.73 21.55 47.07
C PHE A 379 -56.13 21.08 46.72
N THR A 380 -56.30 20.50 45.53
CA THR A 380 -57.60 19.98 45.07
C THR A 380 -57.56 18.47 44.96
N VAL A 381 -58.50 17.79 45.61
CA VAL A 381 -58.75 16.36 45.42
C VAL A 381 -60.17 16.19 44.89
N THR A 382 -60.27 15.87 43.61
CA THR A 382 -61.56 15.60 42.95
C THR A 382 -61.67 14.10 42.70
N THR A 383 -62.76 13.49 43.15
CA THR A 383 -63.12 12.12 42.80
C THR A 383 -64.40 12.11 41.97
N GLY A 384 -64.57 11.10 41.12
CA GLY A 384 -65.82 10.85 40.40
C GLY A 384 -66.87 10.21 41.33
N THR A 385 -67.25 8.97 41.06
CA THR A 385 -68.12 8.18 41.95
C THR A 385 -67.37 7.53 43.12
N GLY A 386 -66.05 7.65 43.16
CA GLY A 386 -65.19 7.07 44.21
C GLY A 386 -65.12 7.92 45.48
N ALA A 387 -64.77 7.28 46.60
CA ALA A 387 -64.56 7.95 47.88
C ALA A 387 -63.12 8.46 48.05
N ILE A 388 -62.96 9.51 48.86
CA ILE A 388 -61.66 9.88 49.44
C ILE A 388 -61.59 9.18 50.80
N SER A 389 -60.67 8.22 50.95
CA SER A 389 -60.45 7.51 52.22
C SER A 389 -59.17 7.99 52.87
N ILE A 390 -59.24 8.39 54.14
CA ILE A 390 -58.10 8.90 54.93
C ILE A 390 -58.05 8.12 56.24
N GLY A 391 -56.87 7.58 56.60
CA GLY A 391 -56.69 6.81 57.84
C GLY A 391 -57.47 5.50 57.88
N ALA A 392 -57.54 4.77 56.75
CA ALA A 392 -58.35 3.56 56.61
C ALA A 392 -57.65 2.25 57.06
N ASP A 393 -56.39 2.31 57.53
CA ASP A 393 -55.68 1.14 58.06
C ASP A 393 -56.08 0.81 59.51
N ALA A 394 -55.65 -0.35 60.00
CA ALA A 394 -56.14 -0.94 61.25
C ALA A 394 -55.44 -0.44 62.54
N ALA A 395 -54.47 0.48 62.42
CA ALA A 395 -53.82 1.12 63.55
C ALA A 395 -54.66 2.30 64.10
N ALA A 396 -54.25 2.91 65.21
CA ALA A 396 -54.87 4.15 65.67
C ALA A 396 -54.33 5.34 64.85
N HIS A 397 -55.21 6.16 64.28
CA HIS A 397 -54.83 7.35 63.49
C HIS A 397 -55.45 8.61 64.04
N ALA A 398 -54.66 9.69 64.00
CA ALA A 398 -55.17 11.04 64.15
C ALA A 398 -55.27 11.67 62.76
N VAL A 399 -56.49 12.01 62.32
CA VAL A 399 -56.71 12.83 61.12
C VAL A 399 -57.07 14.23 61.59
N THR A 400 -56.21 15.20 61.25
CA THR A 400 -56.48 16.63 61.51
C THR A 400 -56.95 17.28 60.21
N LEU A 401 -58.12 17.90 60.23
CA LEU A 401 -58.67 18.64 59.11
C LEU A 401 -58.97 20.08 59.56
N GLY A 402 -58.41 21.06 58.85
CA GLY A 402 -58.60 22.48 59.14
C GLY A 402 -57.29 23.25 59.31
N SER A 403 -57.40 24.54 59.64
CA SER A 403 -56.24 25.40 59.92
C SER A 403 -56.00 25.57 61.42
N THR A 404 -54.76 25.88 61.78
CA THR A 404 -54.36 26.31 63.13
C THR A 404 -54.14 27.83 63.22
N ASP A 405 -54.31 28.57 62.10
CA ASP A 405 -54.30 30.02 62.14
C ASP A 405 -55.62 30.57 62.72
N THR A 406 -55.58 31.79 63.27
CA THR A 406 -56.72 32.37 64.01
C THR A 406 -57.82 32.96 63.11
N THR A 407 -57.75 32.78 61.80
CA THR A 407 -58.62 33.48 60.82
C THR A 407 -59.26 32.58 59.77
N SER A 408 -58.74 31.38 59.55
CA SER A 408 -59.20 30.47 58.51
C SER A 408 -60.41 29.65 58.95
N SER A 409 -61.47 29.67 58.14
CA SER A 409 -62.64 28.82 58.33
C SER A 409 -62.41 27.41 57.78
N THR A 410 -62.86 26.38 58.51
CA THR A 410 -62.99 25.01 57.96
C THR A 410 -64.45 24.75 57.60
N THR A 411 -64.74 24.47 56.33
CA THR A 411 -66.10 24.17 55.85
C THR A 411 -66.22 22.68 55.51
N ILE A 412 -67.16 21.99 56.17
CA ILE A 412 -67.56 20.63 55.84
C ILE A 412 -69.00 20.70 55.35
N GLN A 413 -69.24 20.33 54.10
CA GLN A 413 -70.53 20.43 53.47
C GLN A 413 -70.81 19.20 52.62
N SER A 414 -72.06 18.74 52.66
CA SER A 414 -72.60 17.76 51.72
C SER A 414 -73.67 18.45 50.86
N GLY A 415 -73.85 17.98 49.62
CA GLY A 415 -74.87 18.49 48.69
C GLY A 415 -76.28 18.07 49.11
N THR A 416 -76.84 17.04 48.49
CA THR A 416 -78.16 16.49 48.84
C THR A 416 -78.10 15.37 49.89
N GLY A 417 -76.90 14.96 50.32
CA GLY A 417 -76.69 13.92 51.32
C GLY A 417 -76.39 14.49 52.72
N ASP A 418 -76.20 13.61 53.70
CA ASP A 418 -75.91 13.99 55.09
C ASP A 418 -74.41 14.14 55.37
N VAL A 419 -74.05 15.00 56.34
CA VAL A 419 -72.76 14.92 57.02
C VAL A 419 -72.94 14.02 58.24
N ILE A 420 -72.35 12.82 58.20
CA ILE A 420 -72.47 11.82 59.26
C ILE A 420 -71.17 11.81 60.08
N VAL A 421 -71.30 12.00 61.40
CA VAL A 421 -70.19 11.85 62.35
C VAL A 421 -70.57 10.74 63.33
N THR A 422 -69.79 9.67 63.33
CA THR A 422 -69.96 8.52 64.23
C THR A 422 -68.72 8.37 65.09
N SER A 423 -68.92 8.15 66.40
CA SER A 423 -67.84 7.89 67.35
C SER A 423 -68.31 6.80 68.32
N THR A 424 -67.38 5.91 68.69
CA THR A 424 -67.58 4.99 69.83
C THR A 424 -67.33 5.68 71.17
N ASP A 425 -66.89 6.94 71.14
CA ASP A 425 -66.61 7.81 72.28
C ASP A 425 -67.31 9.19 72.10
N ALA A 426 -66.99 10.18 72.93
CA ALA A 426 -67.57 11.52 72.85
C ALA A 426 -67.21 12.25 71.54
N ILE A 427 -68.20 12.91 70.94
CA ILE A 427 -68.00 13.92 69.90
C ILE A 427 -67.98 15.28 70.62
N THR A 428 -66.85 15.99 70.55
CA THR A 428 -66.70 17.33 71.14
C THR A 428 -66.65 18.36 70.02
N LEU A 429 -67.57 19.33 70.06
CA LEU A 429 -67.51 20.52 69.22
C LEU A 429 -67.31 21.71 70.14
N ASP A 430 -66.13 22.32 70.09
CA ASP A 430 -65.82 23.53 70.83
C ASP A 430 -65.66 24.69 69.84
N ALA A 431 -66.40 25.76 70.09
CA ALA A 431 -66.33 26.99 69.29
C ALA A 431 -65.33 28.00 69.88
N VAL A 432 -64.70 27.69 71.02
CA VAL A 432 -63.81 28.58 71.76
C VAL A 432 -62.35 28.14 71.57
N GLY A 433 -61.86 28.32 70.36
CA GLY A 433 -60.50 28.79 70.14
C GLY A 433 -60.45 30.29 70.31
#